data_AF-A0A536PXN6-F1
#
_entry.id   AF-A0A536PXN6-F1
#
_cell.length_a   1.000
_cell.length_b   1.000
_cell.length_c   1.000
_cell.angle_alpha   90.00
_cell.angle_beta   90.00
_cell.angle_gamma   90.00
#
_symmetry.space_group_name_H-M   'P 1'
#
loop_
_entity.id
_entity.type
_entity.pdbx_description
1 polymer ?
#
loop_
_entity_poly.entity_id
_entity_poly.type
_entity_poly.pdbx_seq_one_letter_code
_entity_poly.pdbx_strand_id
1 'polypeptide(L)'
;MKLLTEGDIPYSELVPGLQLARAITHAATTQLGGGYMRFETEAEFADWTLKYDEVLFVQKGELEVVGSSTSAKAHAGEAILIPKGAKVTYRGRAGTVGFFVLWPFDWDRKPAPG
;
A
#
# COMPACT_ATOMS: atom_id res chain seq x y z
N MET A 1 -10.81 1.38 19.77
CA MET A 1 -11.18 0.58 18.58
C MET A 1 -11.81 1.52 17.57
N LYS A 2 -11.44 1.44 16.29
CA LYS A 2 -11.95 2.32 15.23
C LYS A 2 -12.27 1.47 13.99
N LEU A 3 -13.47 1.64 13.44
CA LEU A 3 -13.81 1.15 12.11
C LEU A 3 -13.11 2.04 11.08
N LEU A 4 -12.44 1.43 10.11
CA LEU A 4 -11.83 2.15 8.98
C LEU A 4 -12.65 1.87 7.73
N THR A 5 -12.94 2.90 6.96
CA THR A 5 -13.62 2.81 5.67
C THR A 5 -12.83 3.53 4.59
N GLU A 6 -13.07 3.16 3.33
CA GLU A 6 -12.46 3.80 2.17
C GLU A 6 -12.80 5.30 2.07
N GLY A 7 -13.94 5.72 2.62
CA GLY A 7 -14.41 7.11 2.59
C GLY A 7 -13.99 7.96 3.78
N ASP A 8 -13.27 7.41 4.76
CA ASP A 8 -12.92 8.14 5.99
C ASP A 8 -12.02 9.35 5.73
N ILE A 9 -11.15 9.25 4.72
CA ILE A 9 -10.25 10.31 4.29
C ILE A 9 -10.16 10.34 2.76
N PRO A 10 -9.91 11.52 2.16
CA PRO A 10 -9.78 11.62 0.72
C PRO A 10 -8.57 10.83 0.22
N TYR A 11 -8.74 10.25 -0.97
CA TYR A 11 -7.64 9.73 -1.75
C TYR A 11 -6.70 10.86 -2.20
N SER A 12 -5.41 10.56 -2.18
CA SER A 12 -4.34 11.38 -2.73
C SER A 12 -3.62 10.59 -3.81
N GLU A 13 -3.33 11.22 -4.95
CA GLU A 13 -2.57 10.59 -6.02
C GLU A 13 -1.12 10.33 -5.57
N LEU A 14 -0.66 9.09 -5.72
CA LEU A 14 0.74 8.72 -5.49
C LEU A 14 1.53 8.85 -6.79
N VAL A 15 1.00 8.26 -7.86
CA VAL A 15 1.47 8.36 -9.25
C VAL A 15 0.24 8.37 -10.15
N PRO A 16 0.34 8.84 -11.41
CA PRO A 16 -0.80 8.87 -12.32
C PRO A 16 -1.54 7.52 -12.37
N GLY A 17 -2.83 7.53 -12.02
CA GLY A 17 -3.69 6.34 -12.01
C GLY A 17 -3.68 5.50 -10.73
N LEU A 18 -2.78 5.77 -9.76
CA LEU A 18 -2.74 5.11 -8.46
C LEU A 18 -2.90 6.13 -7.32
N GLN A 19 -3.93 5.94 -6.50
CA GLN A 19 -4.26 6.81 -5.39
C GLN A 19 -4.26 6.05 -4.06
N LEU A 20 -3.96 6.77 -2.97
CA LEU A 20 -3.93 6.23 -1.61
C LEU A 20 -4.79 7.05 -0.63
N ALA A 21 -5.53 6.33 0.22
CA ALA A 21 -6.21 6.85 1.40
C ALA A 21 -5.61 6.16 2.65
N ARG A 22 -4.58 6.77 3.25
CA ARG A 22 -3.81 6.24 4.41
C ARG A 22 -4.57 6.29 5.75
N ALA A 23 -5.72 5.64 5.83
CA ALA A 23 -6.63 5.70 6.99
C ALA A 23 -6.01 5.17 8.30
N ILE A 24 -5.15 4.14 8.24
CA ILE A 24 -4.44 3.60 9.42
C ILE A 24 -3.44 4.63 9.93
N THR A 25 -2.62 5.17 9.03
CA THR A 25 -1.62 6.19 9.38
C THR A 25 -2.29 7.44 9.94
N HIS A 26 -3.40 7.89 9.33
CA HIS A 26 -4.16 9.05 9.79
C HIS A 26 -4.76 8.83 11.19
N ALA A 27 -5.17 7.61 11.53
CA ALA A 27 -5.69 7.31 12.86
C ALA A 27 -4.64 7.48 13.97
N ALA A 28 -3.34 7.42 13.66
CA ALA A 28 -2.21 7.78 14.54
C ALA A 28 -2.25 7.17 15.96
N THR A 29 -2.82 5.98 16.10
CA THR A 29 -3.05 5.30 17.39
C THR A 29 -2.19 4.05 17.58
N THR A 30 -1.40 3.67 16.57
CA THR A 30 -0.54 2.48 16.57
C THR A 30 0.75 2.76 15.79
N GLN A 31 1.70 1.81 15.80
CA GLN A 31 2.88 1.85 14.92
C GLN A 31 2.62 1.29 13.52
N LEU A 32 1.39 0.87 13.23
CA LEU A 32 1.00 0.43 11.89
C LEU A 32 0.71 1.64 11.02
N GLY A 33 1.04 1.50 9.74
CA GLY A 33 0.68 2.45 8.69
C GLY A 33 -0.16 1.77 7.63
N GLY A 34 -0.69 2.59 6.72
CA GLY A 34 -1.41 2.12 5.54
C GLY A 34 -2.86 2.57 5.50
N GLY A 35 -3.67 1.83 4.77
CA GLY A 35 -5.05 2.18 4.44
C GLY A 35 -5.47 1.59 3.10
N TYR A 36 -6.16 2.35 2.27
CA TYR A 36 -6.68 1.90 0.99
C TYR A 36 -5.82 2.42 -0.16
N MET A 37 -5.74 1.62 -1.22
CA MET A 37 -5.18 2.01 -2.51
C MET A 37 -6.18 1.70 -3.61
N ARG A 38 -6.23 2.58 -4.61
CA ARG A 38 -7.11 2.42 -5.76
C ARG A 38 -6.37 2.74 -7.05
N PHE A 39 -6.55 1.87 -8.03
CA PHE A 39 -6.09 2.07 -9.39
C PHE A 39 -7.28 2.56 -10.24
N GLU A 40 -7.32 3.85 -10.57
CA GLU A 40 -8.35 4.43 -11.44
C GLU A 40 -8.20 3.97 -12.88
N THR A 41 -6.94 3.84 -13.32
CA THR A 41 -6.55 3.32 -14.62
C THR A 41 -5.56 2.18 -14.42
N GLU A 42 -5.20 1.50 -15.50
CA GLU A 42 -3.98 0.68 -15.46
C GLU A 42 -2.80 1.60 -15.14
N ALA A 43 -2.03 1.26 -14.11
CA ALA A 43 -0.91 2.06 -13.65
C ALA A 43 0.17 1.18 -13.02
N GLU A 44 1.39 1.71 -13.03
CA GLU A 44 2.57 1.09 -12.46
C GLU A 44 3.26 2.07 -11.50
N PHE A 45 3.67 1.57 -10.33
CA PHE A 45 4.57 2.27 -9.41
C PHE A 45 5.87 1.47 -9.29
N ALA A 46 6.90 1.92 -10.00
CA ALA A 46 8.16 1.21 -10.17
C ALA A 46 9.26 1.65 -9.19
N ASP A 47 10.29 0.81 -9.08
CA ASP A 47 11.54 1.07 -8.37
C ASP A 47 11.41 1.42 -6.88
N TRP A 48 10.36 0.92 -6.23
CA TRP A 48 10.15 1.15 -4.80
C TRP A 48 10.96 0.16 -3.95
N THR A 49 11.74 0.68 -2.99
CA THR A 49 12.46 -0.15 -2.01
C THR A 49 11.79 -0.03 -0.65
N LEU A 50 11.13 -1.10 -0.20
CA LEU A 50 10.41 -1.09 1.07
C LEU A 50 11.38 -0.98 2.24
N LYS A 51 11.17 -0.01 3.12
CA LYS A 51 11.91 0.15 4.40
C LYS A 51 11.17 -0.45 5.60
N TYR A 52 10.07 -1.11 5.32
CA TYR A 52 9.07 -1.66 6.23
C TYR A 52 8.58 -3.00 5.66
N ASP A 53 7.99 -3.83 6.52
CA ASP A 53 7.19 -4.97 6.04
C ASP A 53 5.81 -4.47 5.59
N GLU A 54 5.26 -5.05 4.54
CA GLU A 54 3.95 -4.66 4.00
C GLU A 54 3.10 -5.90 3.69
N VAL A 55 1.82 -5.84 4.07
CA VAL A 55 0.79 -6.79 3.64
C VAL A 55 -0.22 -6.04 2.80
N LEU A 56 -0.48 -6.55 1.61
CA LEU A 56 -1.49 -6.06 0.67
C LEU A 56 -2.61 -7.09 0.61
N PHE A 57 -3.85 -6.66 0.80
CA PHE A 57 -5.04 -7.47 0.57
C PHE A 57 -5.81 -6.87 -0.59
N VAL A 58 -6.11 -7.68 -1.61
CA VAL A 58 -6.87 -7.22 -2.77
C VAL A 58 -8.35 -7.37 -2.49
N GLN A 59 -9.06 -6.26 -2.37
CA GLN A 59 -10.51 -6.25 -2.17
C GLN A 59 -11.25 -6.46 -3.49
N LYS A 60 -10.75 -5.86 -4.57
CA LYS A 60 -11.34 -5.92 -5.91
C LYS A 60 -10.25 -5.84 -6.97
N GLY A 61 -10.43 -6.52 -8.09
CA GLY A 61 -9.54 -6.42 -9.25
C GLY A 61 -8.32 -7.35 -9.15
N GLU A 62 -7.20 -6.89 -9.69
CA GLU A 62 -5.95 -7.64 -9.79
C GLU A 62 -4.77 -6.70 -9.51
N LEU A 63 -3.94 -7.09 -8.53
CA LEU A 63 -2.69 -6.44 -8.19
C LEU A 63 -1.53 -7.42 -8.41
N GLU A 64 -0.52 -6.97 -9.14
CA GLU A 64 0.74 -7.68 -9.29
C GLU A 64 1.87 -6.88 -8.64
N VAL A 65 2.69 -7.56 -7.83
CA VAL A 65 3.91 -7.02 -7.25
C VAL A 65 5.07 -7.78 -7.85
N VAL A 66 5.91 -7.09 -8.60
CA VAL A 66 7.07 -7.65 -9.29
C VAL A 66 8.32 -7.32 -8.48
N GLY A 67 8.91 -8.32 -7.84
CA GLY A 67 10.22 -8.21 -7.19
C GLY A 67 11.36 -8.60 -8.12
N SER A 68 12.60 -8.46 -7.64
CA SER A 68 13.80 -8.78 -8.44
C SER A 68 13.94 -10.26 -8.79
N SER A 69 13.48 -11.17 -7.92
CA SER A 69 13.58 -12.62 -8.10
C SER A 69 12.24 -13.32 -8.27
N THR A 70 11.15 -12.71 -7.80
CA THR A 70 9.81 -13.31 -7.78
C THR A 70 8.75 -12.25 -8.02
N SER A 71 7.67 -12.60 -8.70
CA SER A 71 6.45 -11.81 -8.74
C SER A 71 5.31 -12.54 -8.02
N ALA A 72 4.39 -11.76 -7.46
CA ALA A 72 3.15 -12.25 -6.88
C ALA A 72 1.98 -11.51 -7.52
N LYS A 73 0.98 -12.25 -7.98
CA LYS A 73 -0.27 -11.71 -8.51
C LYS A 73 -1.40 -12.15 -7.58
N ALA A 74 -2.17 -11.18 -7.12
CA ALA A 74 -3.31 -11.38 -6.25
C ALA A 74 -4.58 -10.83 -6.88
N HIS A 75 -5.64 -11.63 -6.79
CA HIS A 75 -7.00 -11.29 -7.15
C HIS A 75 -7.83 -10.98 -5.90
N ALA A 76 -9.08 -10.55 -6.10
CA ALA A 76 -9.99 -10.27 -5.00
C ALA A 76 -10.07 -11.41 -3.97
N GLY A 77 -9.82 -11.09 -2.71
CA GLY A 77 -9.79 -12.04 -1.59
C GLY A 77 -8.40 -12.59 -1.25
N GLU A 78 -7.38 -12.26 -2.04
CA GLU A 78 -6.01 -12.74 -1.85
C GLU A 78 -5.10 -11.66 -1.27
N ALA A 79 -3.96 -12.08 -0.71
CA ALA A 79 -3.00 -11.18 -0.10
C ALA A 79 -1.56 -11.45 -0.56
N ILE A 80 -0.76 -10.38 -0.58
CA ILE A 80 0.68 -10.41 -0.86
C ILE A 80 1.41 -9.92 0.39
N LEU A 81 2.38 -10.69 0.87
CA LEU A 81 3.33 -10.27 1.90
C LEU A 81 4.63 -9.85 1.22
N ILE A 82 5.10 -8.64 1.53
CA ILE A 82 6.36 -8.10 1.03
C ILE A 82 7.28 -7.81 2.23
N PRO A 83 8.43 -8.51 2.34
CA PRO A 83 9.36 -8.27 3.42
C PRO A 83 10.15 -6.97 3.21
N LYS A 84 10.53 -6.34 4.33
CA LYS A 84 11.44 -5.20 4.36
C LYS A 84 12.71 -5.46 3.55
N GLY A 85 13.12 -4.45 2.79
CA GLY A 85 14.31 -4.49 1.94
C GLY A 85 14.04 -4.97 0.51
N ALA A 86 12.84 -5.48 0.23
CA ALA A 86 12.45 -5.83 -1.14
C ALA A 86 12.42 -4.58 -2.03
N LYS A 87 12.98 -4.70 -3.24
CA LYS A 87 12.79 -3.74 -4.33
C LYS A 87 11.72 -4.29 -5.26
N VAL A 88 10.65 -3.54 -5.45
CA VAL A 88 9.45 -3.99 -6.16
C VAL A 88 8.88 -2.95 -7.09
N THR A 89 8.05 -3.42 -8.01
CA THR A 89 7.16 -2.64 -8.86
C THR A 89 5.72 -3.10 -8.64
N TYR A 90 4.82 -2.17 -8.35
CA TYR A 90 3.38 -2.44 -8.21
C TYR A 90 2.67 -2.21 -9.53
N ARG A 91 1.81 -3.13 -9.95
CA ARG A 91 1.01 -3.06 -11.18
C ARG A 91 -0.43 -3.37 -10.85
N GLY A 92 -1.33 -2.42 -11.05
CA GLY A 92 -2.76 -2.62 -10.85
C GLY A 92 -3.53 -2.42 -12.14
N ARG A 93 -4.55 -3.25 -12.35
CA ARG A 93 -5.54 -3.04 -13.42
C ARG A 93 -6.51 -1.93 -13.01
N ALA A 94 -7.11 -1.26 -14.00
CA ALA A 94 -8.16 -0.28 -13.76
C ALA A 94 -9.31 -0.86 -12.91
N GLY A 95 -9.71 -0.13 -11.88
CA GLY A 95 -10.75 -0.54 -10.93
C GLY A 95 -10.28 -1.48 -9.81
N THR A 96 -8.97 -1.73 -9.69
CA THR A 96 -8.40 -2.49 -8.58
C THR A 96 -8.45 -1.67 -7.30
N VAL A 97 -8.91 -2.30 -6.20
CA VAL A 97 -8.93 -1.72 -4.86
C VAL A 97 -8.22 -2.69 -3.92
N GLY A 98 -7.24 -2.16 -3.19
CA GLY A 98 -6.46 -2.89 -2.21
C GLY A 98 -6.49 -2.22 -0.84
N PHE A 99 -6.27 -3.00 0.20
CA PHE A 99 -6.00 -2.53 1.55
C PHE A 99 -4.58 -2.93 1.93
N PHE A 100 -3.79 -2.00 2.43
CA PHE A 100 -2.40 -2.26 2.79
C PHE A 100 -2.12 -1.88 4.22
N VAL A 101 -1.31 -2.70 4.88
CA VAL A 101 -0.81 -2.47 6.24
C VAL A 101 0.70 -2.59 6.19
N LEU A 102 1.39 -1.63 6.79
CA LEU A 102 2.84 -1.64 6.89
C LEU A 102 3.33 -1.42 8.32
N TRP A 103 4.52 -1.92 8.62
CA TRP A 103 5.19 -1.68 9.88
C TRP A 103 6.72 -1.60 9.74
N PRO A 104 7.39 -0.66 10.41
CA PRO A 104 6.81 0.48 11.14
C PRO A 104 6.39 1.61 10.20
N PHE A 105 5.33 2.36 10.54
CA PHE A 105 4.88 3.47 9.68
C PHE A 105 5.84 4.67 9.65
N ASP A 106 6.59 4.87 10.73
CA ASP A 106 7.49 6.00 10.92
C ASP A 106 8.92 5.71 10.44
N TRP A 107 9.05 4.79 9.47
CA TRP A 107 10.31 4.40 8.86
C TRP A 107 11.14 5.57 8.31
N ASP A 108 10.50 6.70 7.95
CA ASP A 108 11.16 7.92 7.45
C ASP A 108 11.21 9.07 8.50
N ARG A 109 10.81 8.81 9.75
CA ARG A 109 10.81 9.85 10.77
C ARG A 109 12.24 10.19 11.16
N LYS A 110 12.72 11.37 10.74
CA LYS A 110 13.93 11.97 11.31
C LYS A 110 13.71 12.22 12.81
N PRO A 111 14.64 11.87 13.70
CA PRO A 111 14.54 12.25 15.11
C PRO A 111 14.45 13.77 15.20
N ALA A 112 13.56 14.28 16.07
CA ALA A 112 13.47 15.72 16.33
C ALA A 112 14.83 16.19 16.90
N PRO A 113 15.32 17.38 16.51
CA PRO A 113 16.48 17.97 17.17
C PRO A 113 16.14 18.17 18.66
N GLY A 114 17.01 17.65 19.53
CA GLY A 114 16.90 17.78 20.98
C GLY A 114 17.27 19.17 21.48
#